data_AF-A0A368DVM0-F1
#
_entry.id   AF-A0A368DVM0-F1
#
_cell.length_a   1.000
_cell.length_b   1.000
_cell.length_c   1.000
_cell.angle_alpha   90.00
_cell.angle_beta   90.00
_cell.angle_gamma   90.00
#
_symmetry.space_group_name_H-M   'P 1'
#
loop_
_entity.id
_entity.type
_entity.pdbx_description
1 polymer ?
#
loop_
_entity_poly.entity_id
_entity_poly.type
_entity_poly.pdbx_seq_one_letter_code
_entity_poly.pdbx_strand_id
1 'polypeptide(L)'
;METSFKKTVLAKSFLFLLIVFWGGYNSAMVNTVSSSENVTDIGNVLFLIFSIFYMLNAFFLIRLKPLGRLTYLPLVILFIFLGFISELFNPMQIKNDYFYLFIFYIVSPLFFIMQGFVLCMLMSKSFREVFH
;
A
#
# COMPACT_ATOMS: atom_id res chain seq x y z
N MET A 1 -17.88 -8.07 -15.16
CA MET A 1 -17.33 -6.87 -14.47
C MET A 1 -16.71 -7.23 -13.12
N GLU A 2 -17.37 -8.03 -12.29
CA GLU A 2 -16.85 -8.50 -11.00
C GLU A 2 -15.51 -9.25 -11.08
N THR A 3 -15.35 -10.15 -12.06
CA THR A 3 -14.11 -10.89 -12.26
C THR A 3 -12.94 -9.96 -12.57
N SER A 4 -13.18 -8.93 -13.38
CA SER A 4 -12.17 -7.90 -13.69
C SER A 4 -11.82 -7.09 -12.46
N PHE A 5 -12.81 -6.67 -11.66
CA PHE A 5 -12.59 -5.96 -10.41
C PHE A 5 -11.76 -6.78 -9.40
N LYS A 6 -12.13 -8.05 -9.17
CA LYS A 6 -11.39 -8.94 -8.27
C LYS A 6 -9.95 -9.15 -8.74
N LYS A 7 -9.72 -9.28 -10.05
CA LYS A 7 -8.38 -9.35 -10.65
C LYS A 7 -7.58 -8.07 -10.41
N THR A 8 -8.19 -6.90 -10.60
CA THR A 8 -7.55 -5.60 -10.33
C THR A 8 -7.19 -5.44 -8.86
N VAL A 9 -8.08 -5.84 -7.94
CA VAL A 9 -7.83 -5.81 -6.50
C VAL A 9 -6.71 -6.79 -6.11
N LEU A 10 -6.67 -7.99 -6.69
CA LEU A 10 -5.58 -8.95 -6.48
C LEU A 10 -4.24 -8.41 -6.98
N ALA A 11 -4.21 -7.85 -8.19
CA ALA A 11 -3.00 -7.30 -8.78
C ALA A 11 -2.45 -6.13 -7.94
N LYS A 12 -3.29 -5.19 -7.49
CA LYS A 12 -2.82 -4.12 -6.60
C LYS A 12 -2.32 -4.65 -5.26
N SER A 13 -2.97 -5.67 -4.70
CA SER A 13 -2.53 -6.27 -3.43
C SER A 13 -1.20 -6.99 -3.57
N PHE A 14 -0.95 -7.60 -4.72
CA PHE A 14 0.36 -8.19 -5.02
C PHE A 14 1.46 -7.12 -5.11
N LEU A 15 1.20 -6.01 -5.82
CA LEU A 15 2.14 -4.88 -5.88
C LEU A 15 2.41 -4.29 -4.49
N PHE A 16 1.37 -4.17 -3.65
CA PHE A 16 1.51 -3.74 -2.27
C PHE A 16 2.41 -4.68 -1.45
N LEU A 17 2.25 -6.00 -1.59
CA LEU A 17 3.10 -6.97 -0.91
C LEU A 17 4.58 -6.80 -1.28
N LEU A 18 4.90 -6.53 -2.54
CA LEU A 18 6.27 -6.26 -2.97
C LEU A 18 6.84 -5.01 -2.27
N ILE A 19 6.05 -3.95 -2.13
CA ILE A 19 6.43 -2.73 -1.40
C ILE A 19 6.68 -3.06 0.09
N VAL A 20 5.80 -3.85 0.70
CA VAL A 20 5.94 -4.27 2.11
C VAL A 20 7.20 -5.11 2.32
N PHE A 21 7.47 -6.08 1.44
CA PHE A 21 8.68 -6.91 1.52
C PHE A 21 9.95 -6.09 1.38
N TRP A 22 9.97 -5.14 0.44
CA TRP A 22 11.09 -4.23 0.28
C TRP A 22 11.30 -3.34 1.52
N GLY A 23 10.23 -2.77 2.07
CA GLY A 23 10.28 -1.98 3.29
C GLY A 23 10.84 -2.78 4.47
N GLY A 24 10.36 -4.02 4.66
CA GLY A 24 10.87 -4.91 5.71
C GLY A 24 12.34 -5.29 5.53
N TYR A 25 12.78 -5.58 4.31
CA TYR A 25 14.18 -5.90 3.99
C TYR A 25 15.11 -4.74 4.34
N ASN A 26 14.76 -3.51 3.94
CA ASN A 26 15.57 -2.34 4.24
C ASN A 26 15.66 -2.06 5.73
N SER A 27 14.55 -2.16 6.47
CA SER A 27 14.57 -1.96 7.93
C SER A 27 15.46 -2.99 8.63
N ALA A 28 15.47 -4.25 8.19
CA ALA A 28 16.36 -5.28 8.73
C ALA A 28 17.85 -5.03 8.42
N MET A 29 18.17 -4.51 7.23
CA MET A 29 19.55 -4.19 6.83
C MET A 29 20.09 -2.95 7.55
N VAL A 30 19.29 -1.90 7.73
CA VAL A 30 19.70 -0.66 8.40
C VAL A 30 20.00 -0.88 9.90
N ASN A 31 19.25 -1.75 10.57
CA ASN A 31 19.46 -2.09 11.98
C ASN A 31 20.81 -2.74 12.30
N THR A 32 21.59 -3.15 11.28
CA THR A 32 22.94 -3.69 11.49
C THR A 32 24.02 -2.61 11.60
N VAL A 33 23.73 -1.33 11.28
CA VAL A 33 24.78 -0.30 11.08
C VAL A 33 24.70 0.91 12.03
N SER A 34 23.56 1.24 12.66
CA SER A 34 23.52 2.42 13.54
C SER A 34 22.39 2.44 14.55
N SER A 35 22.78 2.55 15.82
CA SER A 35 21.97 2.77 17.02
C SER A 35 21.36 4.19 17.08
N SER A 36 20.26 4.41 16.35
CA SER A 36 19.36 5.56 16.56
C SER A 36 17.91 5.06 16.60
N GLU A 37 17.52 4.53 17.77
CA GLU A 37 16.50 3.47 17.90
C GLU A 37 15.03 3.92 17.98
N ASN A 38 14.67 5.21 18.01
CA ASN A 38 13.29 5.56 18.43
C ASN A 38 12.32 6.03 17.32
N VAL A 39 12.77 6.70 16.25
CA VAL A 39 11.86 7.29 15.26
C VAL A 39 11.57 6.34 14.09
N THR A 40 12.58 5.59 13.66
CA THR A 40 12.45 4.58 12.58
C THR A 40 11.51 3.44 12.98
N ASP A 41 11.50 3.06 14.25
CA ASP A 41 10.67 1.97 14.76
C ASP A 41 9.17 2.32 14.77
N ILE A 42 8.81 3.54 15.17
CA ILE A 42 7.40 3.98 15.18
C ILE A 42 6.82 4.00 13.76
N GLY A 43 7.59 4.51 12.79
CA GLY A 43 7.19 4.52 11.37
C GLY A 43 6.97 3.11 10.83
N ASN A 44 7.91 2.19 11.11
CA ASN A 44 7.82 0.79 10.71
C ASN A 44 6.61 0.07 11.33
N VAL A 45 6.33 0.31 12.62
CA VAL A 45 5.16 -0.27 13.31
C VAL A 45 3.85 0.28 12.73
N LEU A 46 3.76 1.60 12.50
CA LEU A 46 2.58 2.21 11.86
C LEU A 46 2.36 1.66 10.45
N PHE A 47 3.43 1.48 9.68
CA PHE A 47 3.36 0.91 8.34
C PHE A 47 2.92 -0.56 8.36
N LEU A 48 3.37 -1.35 9.35
CA LEU A 48 2.93 -2.73 9.55
C LEU A 48 1.43 -2.80 9.87
N ILE A 49 0.97 -2.00 10.83
CA ILE A 49 -0.44 -1.92 11.22
C ILE A 49 -1.29 -1.51 10.01
N PHE A 50 -0.85 -0.47 9.29
CA PHE A 50 -1.49 -0.04 8.04
C PHE A 50 -1.58 -1.19 7.02
N SER A 51 -0.50 -1.95 6.84
CA SER A 51 -0.45 -3.05 5.88
C SER A 51 -1.47 -4.14 6.19
N ILE A 52 -1.67 -4.46 7.47
CA ILE A 52 -2.71 -5.41 7.91
C ILE A 52 -4.10 -4.89 7.55
N PHE A 53 -4.42 -3.64 7.90
CA PHE A 53 -5.71 -3.04 7.57
C PHE A 53 -5.95 -2.93 6.07
N TYR A 54 -4.91 -2.60 5.30
CA TYR A 54 -4.98 -2.53 3.84
C TYR A 54 -5.28 -3.90 3.21
N MET A 55 -4.64 -4.97 3.71
CA MET A 55 -4.90 -6.33 3.24
C MET A 55 -6.29 -6.84 3.64
N LEU A 56 -6.76 -6.51 4.85
CA LEU A 56 -8.14 -6.79 5.27
C LEU A 56 -9.15 -6.05 4.39
N ASN A 57 -8.91 -4.78 4.06
CA ASN A 57 -9.75 -4.04 3.14
C ASN A 57 -9.76 -4.68 1.74
N ALA A 58 -8.60 -5.08 1.22
CA ALA A 58 -8.53 -5.80 -0.06
C ALA A 58 -9.33 -7.11 -0.03
N PHE A 59 -9.29 -7.86 1.08
CA PHE A 59 -10.13 -9.03 1.26
C PHE A 59 -11.63 -8.69 1.24
N PHE A 60 -12.06 -7.63 1.94
CA PHE A 60 -13.45 -7.18 1.90
C PHE A 60 -13.89 -6.71 0.52
N LEU A 61 -13.01 -6.06 -0.25
CA LEU A 61 -13.28 -5.71 -1.64
C LEU A 61 -13.44 -6.95 -2.52
N ILE A 62 -12.58 -7.97 -2.38
CA ILE A 62 -12.71 -9.23 -3.12
C ILE A 62 -14.03 -9.94 -2.77
N ARG A 63 -14.44 -9.88 -1.49
CA ARG A 63 -15.73 -10.41 -1.00
C ARG A 63 -16.92 -9.49 -1.30
N LEU A 64 -16.71 -8.37 -2.00
CA LEU A 64 -17.73 -7.39 -2.37
C LEU A 64 -18.54 -6.87 -1.16
N LYS A 65 -17.90 -6.75 0.01
CA LYS A 65 -18.55 -6.25 1.24
C LYS A 65 -18.57 -4.71 1.25
N PRO A 66 -19.68 -4.07 1.66
CA PRO A 66 -19.82 -2.61 1.61
C PRO A 66 -18.78 -1.89 2.49
N LEU A 67 -18.35 -2.54 3.57
CA LEU A 67 -17.28 -2.04 4.44
C LEU A 67 -15.95 -1.83 3.70
N GLY A 68 -15.62 -2.72 2.74
CA GLY A 68 -14.43 -2.60 1.91
C GLY A 68 -14.47 -1.33 1.06
N ARG A 69 -15.62 -1.03 0.44
CA ARG A 69 -15.81 0.21 -0.34
C ARG A 69 -15.66 1.45 0.54
N LEU A 70 -16.30 1.45 1.71
CA LEU A 70 -16.30 2.61 2.62
C LEU A 70 -14.89 2.94 3.13
N THR A 71 -14.13 1.91 3.50
CA THR A 71 -12.80 2.08 4.11
C THR A 71 -11.67 2.22 3.10
N TYR A 72 -11.92 1.96 1.80
CA TYR A 72 -10.89 2.00 0.76
C TYR A 72 -10.27 3.39 0.56
N LEU A 73 -11.10 4.41 0.30
CA LEU A 73 -10.61 5.77 0.07
C LEU A 73 -9.86 6.34 1.30
N PRO A 74 -10.37 6.23 2.53
CA PRO A 74 -9.62 6.60 3.72
C PRO A 74 -8.25 5.92 3.83
N LEU A 75 -8.16 4.62 3.52
CA LEU A 75 -6.89 3.89 3.55
C LEU A 75 -5.92 4.34 2.47
N VAL A 76 -6.40 4.65 1.26
CA VAL A 76 -5.56 5.22 0.19
C VAL A 76 -4.98 6.57 0.61
N ILE A 77 -5.81 7.44 1.18
CA ILE A 77 -5.37 8.75 1.68
C ILE A 77 -4.35 8.56 2.81
N LEU A 78 -4.64 7.68 3.77
CA LEU A 78 -3.72 7.37 4.88
C LEU A 78 -2.37 6.85 4.38
N PHE A 79 -2.36 5.99 3.36
CA PHE A 79 -1.11 5.50 2.75
C PHE A 79 -0.25 6.64 2.22
N ILE A 80 -0.87 7.57 1.49
CA ILE A 80 -0.18 8.73 0.92
C ILE A 80 0.38 9.58 2.07
N PHE A 81 -0.43 9.90 3.08
CA PHE A 81 0.02 10.67 4.24
C PHE A 81 1.20 10.00 4.96
N LEU A 82 1.12 8.70 5.24
CA LEU A 82 2.20 7.95 5.88
C LEU A 82 3.47 7.96 5.02
N GLY A 83 3.36 7.81 3.71
CA GLY A 83 4.49 7.88 2.78
C GLY A 83 5.18 9.24 2.80
N PHE A 84 4.42 10.34 2.72
CA PHE A 84 4.98 11.70 2.79
C PHE A 84 5.59 12.02 4.16
N ILE A 85 4.93 11.61 5.24
CA ILE A 85 5.44 11.77 6.61
C ILE A 85 6.77 11.03 6.77
N SER A 86 6.85 9.79 6.30
CA SER A 86 8.09 9.00 6.34
C SER A 86 9.23 9.69 5.61
N GLU A 87 8.98 10.25 4.42
CA GLU A 87 10.00 10.96 3.65
C GLU A 87 10.46 12.25 4.34
N LEU A 88 9.54 12.96 5.02
CA LEU A 88 9.87 14.19 5.74
C LEU A 88 10.79 13.94 6.94
N PHE A 89 10.55 12.87 7.68
CA PHE A 89 11.32 12.55 8.90
C PHE A 89 12.60 11.76 8.62
N ASN A 90 12.62 10.95 7.56
CA ASN A 90 13.76 10.13 7.21
C ASN A 90 13.97 10.20 5.68
N PRO A 91 14.46 11.34 5.16
CA PRO A 91 14.67 11.51 3.73
C PRO A 91 15.57 10.39 3.25
N MET A 92 15.10 9.61 2.28
CA MET A 92 15.70 8.35 1.89
C MET A 92 17.15 8.58 1.39
N GLN A 93 18.14 8.43 2.28
CA GLN A 93 19.56 8.31 1.92
C GLN A 93 19.81 6.87 1.44
N ILE A 94 19.13 6.46 0.37
CA ILE A 94 19.25 5.09 -0.12
C ILE A 94 20.55 4.95 -0.90
N LYS A 95 21.40 4.02 -0.45
CA LYS A 95 22.38 3.39 -1.34
C LYS A 95 21.60 2.80 -2.51
N ASN A 96 21.77 3.38 -3.71
CA ASN A 96 21.11 3.02 -4.96
C ASN A 96 21.27 1.53 -5.31
N ASP A 97 20.51 0.65 -4.64
CA ASP A 97 20.41 -0.75 -4.99
C ASP A 97 19.39 -0.89 -6.12
N TYR A 98 19.67 -1.78 -7.08
CA TYR A 98 18.80 -2.04 -8.23
C TYR A 98 17.38 -2.44 -7.78
N PHE A 99 17.26 -3.07 -6.62
CA PHE A 99 15.97 -3.45 -6.04
C PHE A 99 15.16 -2.24 -5.55
N TYR A 100 15.81 -1.20 -5.01
CA TYR A 100 15.13 0.06 -4.68
C TYR A 100 14.58 0.75 -5.93
N LEU A 101 15.41 0.87 -6.97
CA LEU A 101 15.01 1.52 -8.22
C LEU A 101 13.79 0.82 -8.83
N PHE A 102 13.78 -0.52 -8.82
CA PHE A 102 12.65 -1.30 -9.28
C PHE A 102 11.36 -1.03 -8.48
N ILE A 103 11.45 -1.06 -7.15
CA ILE A 103 10.27 -0.85 -6.29
C ILE A 103 9.75 0.59 -6.43
N PHE A 104 10.64 1.58 -6.38
CA PHE A 104 10.25 2.99 -6.37
C PHE A 104 9.76 3.49 -7.73
N TYR A 105 10.44 3.13 -8.84
CA TYR A 105 10.11 3.67 -10.16
C TYR A 105 9.14 2.80 -10.98
N ILE A 106 8.96 1.52 -10.63
CA ILE A 106 8.09 0.61 -11.40
C ILE A 106 6.93 0.14 -10.54
N VAL A 107 7.20 -0.50 -9.39
CA VAL A 107 6.14 -1.12 -8.58
C VAL A 107 5.21 -0.08 -7.95
N SER A 108 5.77 0.97 -7.34
CA SER A 108 4.98 2.03 -6.67
C SER A 108 4.08 2.80 -7.64
N PRO A 109 4.54 3.29 -8.82
CA PRO A 109 3.66 3.93 -9.79
C PRO A 109 2.54 3.01 -10.30
N LEU A 110 2.86 1.75 -10.61
CA LEU A 110 1.85 0.76 -11.00
C LEU A 110 0.83 0.54 -9.89
N PHE A 111 1.27 0.47 -8.63
CA PHE A 111 0.40 0.34 -7.48
C PHE A 111 -0.59 1.50 -7.38
N PHE A 112 -0.13 2.75 -7.51
CA PHE A 112 -1.00 3.93 -7.49
C PHE A 112 -1.97 3.97 -8.67
N ILE A 113 -1.53 3.61 -9.88
CA ILE A 113 -2.39 3.51 -11.06
C ILE A 113 -3.52 2.49 -10.79
N MET A 114 -3.16 1.31 -10.31
CA MET A 114 -4.13 0.25 -10.00
C MET A 114 -5.08 0.66 -8.87
N GLN A 115 -4.59 1.43 -7.89
CA GLN A 115 -5.46 2.00 -6.86
C GLN A 115 -6.51 2.95 -7.44
N GLY A 116 -6.10 3.82 -8.36
CA GLY A 116 -6.98 4.73 -9.10
C GLY A 116 -8.04 3.98 -9.90
N PHE A 117 -7.65 2.90 -10.59
CA PHE A 117 -8.61 2.04 -11.30
C PHE A 117 -9.65 1.43 -10.36
N VAL A 118 -9.24 0.89 -9.21
CA VAL A 118 -10.19 0.34 -8.21
C VAL A 118 -11.12 1.44 -7.69
N LEU A 119 -10.60 2.65 -7.44
CA LEU A 119 -11.44 3.78 -7.00
C LEU A 119 -12.48 4.16 -8.05
N CYS A 120 -12.07 4.30 -9.32
CA CYS A 120 -12.98 4.58 -10.43
C CYS A 120 -14.08 3.51 -10.57
N MET A 121 -13.71 2.23 -10.44
CA MET A 121 -14.68 1.13 -10.46
C MET A 121 -15.66 1.23 -9.28
N LEU A 122 -15.18 1.52 -8.07
CA LEU A 122 -16.03 1.66 -6.87
C LEU A 122 -17.00 2.85 -6.93
N MET A 123 -16.63 3.92 -7.63
CA MET A 123 -17.45 5.13 -7.79
C MET A 123 -18.46 5.02 -8.95
N SER A 124 -18.30 4.05 -9.84
CA SER A 124 -19.23 3.81 -10.94
C SER A 124 -20.60 3.34 -10.43
N LYS A 125 -21.69 3.93 -10.95
CA LYS A 125 -23.07 3.55 -10.60
C LYS A 125 -23.31 2.04 -10.74
N SER A 126 -22.82 1.44 -11.82
CA SER A 126 -22.97 0.02 -12.12
C SER A 126 -22.33 -0.91 -11.09
N PHE A 127 -21.28 -0.46 -10.40
CA PHE A 127 -20.58 -1.27 -9.39
C PHE A 127 -21.07 -0.96 -7.98
N ARG A 128 -21.68 0.21 -7.78
CA ARG A 128 -22.25 0.62 -6.51
C ARG A 128 -23.41 -0.29 -6.06
N GLU A 129 -24.15 -0.83 -7.03
CA GLU A 129 -25.25 -1.79 -6.87
C GLU A 129 -24.79 -3.24 -6.62
N VAL A 130 -23.51 -3.56 -6.85
CA VAL A 130 -22.94 -4.89 -6.57
C VAL A 130 -22.58 -5.06 -5.10
N PHE A 131 -22.32 -3.94 -4.41
CA PHE A 131 -22.06 -3.87 -2.97
C PHE A 131 -23.36 -3.58 -2.21
N HIS A 132 -24.30 -4.53 -2.23
CA HIS A 132 -25.50 -4.55 -1.37
C HIS A 132 -25.33 -5.56 -0.22
#